data_AF-A0A1C5VBS7-F1
#
_entry.id   AF-A0A1C5VBS7-F1
#
_cell.length_a   1.000
_cell.length_b   1.000
_cell.length_c   1.000
_cell.angle_alpha   90.00
_cell.angle_beta   90.00
_cell.angle_gamma   90.00
#
_symmetry.space_group_name_H-M   'P 1'
#
loop_
_entity.id
_entity.type
_entity.pdbx_description
1 polymer ?
#
loop_
_entity_poly.entity_id
_entity_poly.type
_entity_poly.pdbx_seq_one_letter_code
_entity_poly.pdbx_strand_id
1 'polypeptide(L)'
;MIKTVSLKKEDCYCDLATFYENVARKISARITDKSKFDCRKICVTKDVQEVLWSYYREEKNQTDEQIASILLIGGPKANLEEYGILEYRAEVENGFVSCGENPDGC
;
A
#
# COMPACT_ATOMS: atom_id res chain seq x y z
N MET A 1 -14.90 -7.03 6.62
CA MET A 1 -14.94 -7.40 5.19
C MET A 1 -13.57 -7.17 4.62
N ILE A 2 -13.07 -8.12 3.80
CA ILE A 2 -11.80 -7.98 3.07
C ILE A 2 -12.16 -7.66 1.63
N LYS A 3 -11.47 -6.69 1.01
CA LYS A 3 -11.55 -6.41 -0.42
C LYS A 3 -10.21 -6.78 -1.07
N THR A 4 -10.27 -7.60 -2.12
CA THR A 4 -9.10 -7.95 -2.93
C THR A 4 -8.97 -6.98 -4.08
N VAL A 5 -7.75 -6.51 -4.33
CA VAL A 5 -7.41 -5.51 -5.33
C VAL A 5 -6.32 -6.06 -6.23
N SER A 6 -6.60 -6.11 -7.53
CA SER A 6 -5.57 -6.31 -8.56
C SER A 6 -4.91 -4.97 -8.88
N LEU A 7 -3.58 -4.97 -8.81
CA LEU A 7 -2.75 -3.81 -9.05
C LEU A 7 -1.95 -4.00 -10.34
N LYS A 8 -1.38 -2.91 -10.84
CA LYS A 8 -0.33 -2.92 -11.84
C LYS A 8 0.99 -2.50 -11.19
N LYS A 9 2.11 -2.73 -11.89
CA LYS A 9 3.43 -2.28 -11.43
C LYS A 9 3.44 -0.76 -11.16
N GLU A 10 2.76 0.02 -12.00
CA GLU A 10 2.70 1.48 -11.86
C GLU A 10 1.89 1.93 -10.63
N ASP A 11 0.96 1.10 -10.15
CA ASP A 11 0.25 1.36 -8.89
C ASP A 11 1.20 1.17 -7.67
N CYS A 12 2.30 0.44 -7.84
CA CYS A 12 3.22 0.00 -6.79
C CYS A 12 4.58 0.73 -6.79
N TYR A 13 5.10 1.15 -7.95
CA TYR A 13 6.41 1.81 -8.08
C TYR A 13 6.30 3.29 -7.68
N CYS A 14 6.15 3.53 -6.38
CA CYS A 14 5.95 4.85 -5.78
C CYS A 14 6.29 4.82 -4.28
N ASP A 15 6.23 5.97 -3.61
CA ASP A 15 6.37 6.01 -2.15
C ASP A 15 5.12 5.42 -1.46
N LEU A 16 5.25 5.07 -0.17
CA LEU A 16 4.19 4.43 0.60
C LEU A 16 2.89 5.25 0.67
N ALA A 17 2.94 6.58 0.74
CA ALA A 17 1.73 7.39 0.80
C ALA A 17 0.97 7.31 -0.53
N THR A 18 1.69 7.48 -1.64
CA THR A 18 1.15 7.33 -2.99
C THR A 18 0.61 5.91 -3.23
N PHE A 19 1.31 4.88 -2.75
CA PHE A 19 0.87 3.49 -2.85
C PHE A 19 -0.49 3.28 -2.15
N TYR A 20 -0.64 3.77 -0.92
CA TYR A 20 -1.89 3.62 -0.18
C TYR A 20 -3.05 4.41 -0.82
N GLU A 21 -2.77 5.59 -1.37
CA GLU A 21 -3.75 6.32 -2.17
C GLU A 21 -4.19 5.53 -3.41
N ASN A 22 -3.26 4.92 -4.14
CA ASN A 22 -3.57 4.10 -5.31
C ASN A 22 -4.48 2.93 -4.93
N VAL A 23 -4.15 2.20 -3.86
CA VAL A 23 -5.00 1.11 -3.37
C VAL A 23 -6.38 1.61 -2.93
N ALA A 24 -6.44 2.74 -2.21
CA ALA A 24 -7.70 3.35 -1.79
C ALA A 24 -8.61 3.73 -2.96
N ARG A 25 -8.03 4.29 -4.04
CA ARG A 25 -8.77 4.61 -5.28
C ARG A 25 -9.35 3.36 -5.93
N LYS A 26 -8.60 2.25 -5.95
CA LYS A 26 -9.05 0.97 -6.55
C LYS A 26 -10.23 0.34 -5.84
N ILE A 27 -10.36 0.56 -4.52
CA ILE A 27 -11.53 0.12 -3.74
C ILE A 27 -12.66 1.16 -3.70
N SER A 28 -12.54 2.21 -4.53
CA SER A 28 -13.46 3.35 -4.60
C SER A 28 -13.67 4.05 -3.26
N ALA A 29 -12.65 4.06 -2.39
CA ALA A 29 -12.68 4.86 -1.18
C ALA A 29 -12.55 6.34 -1.54
N ARG A 30 -13.34 7.19 -0.90
CA ARG A 30 -13.17 8.64 -0.99
C ARG A 30 -11.94 9.02 -0.15
N ILE A 31 -10.96 9.63 -0.82
CA ILE A 31 -9.75 10.15 -0.20
C ILE A 31 -9.76 11.68 -0.23
N THR A 32 -9.20 12.26 0.81
CA THR A 32 -9.02 13.70 1.03
C THR A 32 -7.60 13.93 1.56
N ASP A 33 -7.18 15.18 1.62
CA ASP A 33 -5.95 15.62 2.28
C ASP A 33 -5.85 15.20 3.76
N LYS A 34 -7.00 14.96 4.41
CA LYS A 34 -7.10 14.49 5.80
C LYS A 34 -7.19 12.97 5.94
N SER A 35 -7.09 12.23 4.84
CA SER A 35 -7.17 10.77 4.88
C SER A 35 -5.93 10.18 5.55
N LYS A 36 -6.15 9.18 6.39
CA LYS A 36 -5.10 8.38 7.02
C LYS A 36 -5.25 6.93 6.59
N PHE A 37 -4.10 6.31 6.33
CA PHE A 37 -4.01 4.90 5.93
C PHE A 37 -3.43 4.06 7.06
N ASP A 38 -4.08 2.94 7.38
CA ASP A 38 -3.57 1.98 8.36
C ASP A 38 -2.83 0.85 7.63
N CYS A 39 -1.50 0.88 7.65
CA CYS A 39 -0.65 -0.14 7.01
C CYS A 39 -0.88 -1.56 7.58
N ARG A 40 -1.49 -1.69 8.76
CA ARG A 40 -1.84 -2.98 9.38
C ARG A 40 -3.14 -3.57 8.82
N LYS A 41 -3.88 -2.80 8.04
CA LYS A 41 -5.16 -3.15 7.41
C LYS A 41 -5.03 -3.46 5.93
N ILE A 42 -3.81 -3.73 5.48
CA ILE A 42 -3.47 -4.12 4.12
C ILE A 42 -2.38 -5.20 4.14
N CYS A 43 -2.61 -6.26 3.38
CA CYS A 43 -1.59 -7.24 3.05
C CYS A 43 -1.37 -7.23 1.54
N VAL A 44 -0.16 -7.56 1.10
CA VAL A 44 0.24 -7.58 -0.31
C VAL A 44 1.01 -8.86 -0.64
N THR A 45 1.17 -9.14 -1.92
CA THR A 45 2.12 -10.14 -2.43
C THR A 45 3.56 -9.65 -2.30
N LYS A 46 4.54 -10.55 -2.40
CA LYS A 46 5.96 -10.18 -2.31
C LYS A 46 6.37 -9.35 -3.51
N ASP A 47 5.84 -9.64 -4.70
CA ASP A 47 6.06 -8.85 -5.91
C ASP A 47 5.76 -7.35 -5.71
N VAL A 48 4.71 -7.00 -4.95
CA VAL A 48 4.41 -5.60 -4.61
C VAL A 48 5.48 -5.00 -3.70
N GLN A 49 5.93 -5.74 -2.68
CA GLN A 49 6.97 -5.28 -1.77
C GLN A 49 8.30 -5.09 -2.50
N GLU A 50 8.64 -5.96 -3.45
CA GLU A 50 9.84 -5.85 -4.29
C GLU A 50 9.80 -4.60 -5.17
N VAL A 51 8.64 -4.28 -5.75
CA VAL A 51 8.48 -3.04 -6.54
C VAL A 51 8.61 -1.78 -5.68
N LEU A 52 8.04 -1.78 -4.47
CA LEU A 52 8.24 -0.70 -3.49
C LEU A 52 9.71 -0.57 -3.11
N TRP A 53 10.40 -1.70 -2.88
CA TRP A 53 11.83 -1.72 -2.57
C TRP A 53 12.66 -1.11 -3.70
N SER A 54 12.41 -1.53 -4.95
CA SER A 54 13.05 -0.97 -6.14
C SER A 54 12.85 0.53 -6.24
N TYR A 55 11.64 1.04 -6.00
CA TYR A 55 11.38 2.48 -6.04
C TYR A 55 12.27 3.25 -5.04
N TYR A 56 12.33 2.82 -3.78
CA TYR A 56 13.15 3.53 -2.79
C TYR A 56 14.66 3.41 -3.08
N ARG A 57 15.10 2.29 -3.65
CA ARG A 57 16.50 2.13 -4.06
C ARG A 57 16.85 3.02 -5.24
N GLU A 58 16.03 2.99 -6.29
CA GLU A 58 16.32 3.58 -7.61
C GLU A 58 15.99 5.08 -7.65
N GLU A 59 14.84 5.51 -7.11
CA GLU A 59 14.35 6.89 -7.19
C GLU A 59 14.72 7.75 -5.96
N LYS A 60 14.97 7.11 -4.82
CA LYS A 60 15.27 7.80 -3.55
C LYS A 60 16.68 7.54 -3.02
N ASN A 61 17.48 6.75 -3.75
CA ASN A 61 18.85 6.39 -3.41
C ASN A 61 19.00 5.93 -1.94
N GLN A 62 18.00 5.25 -1.40
CA GLN A 62 18.02 4.75 -0.03
C GLN A 62 18.91 3.49 0.06
N THR A 63 19.59 3.32 1.20
CA THR A 63 20.29 2.06 1.50
C THR A 63 19.30 0.97 1.88
N ASP A 64 19.72 -0.29 1.78
CA ASP A 64 18.87 -1.43 2.14
C ASP A 64 18.37 -1.37 3.60
N GLU A 65 19.18 -0.86 4.54
CA GLU A 65 18.78 -0.67 5.94
C GLU A 65 17.72 0.44 6.09
N GLN A 66 17.84 1.51 5.31
CA GLN A 66 16.84 2.59 5.29
C GLN A 66 15.52 2.09 4.71
N ILE A 67 15.57 1.34 3.60
CA ILE A 67 14.38 0.75 2.97
C ILE A 67 13.72 -0.24 3.94
N ALA A 68 14.49 -1.13 4.56
CA ALA A 68 13.99 -2.06 5.57
C ALA A 68 13.31 -1.32 6.73
N SER A 69 13.89 -0.21 7.21
CA SER A 69 13.31 0.61 8.29
C SER A 69 12.00 1.28 7.86
N ILE A 70 11.94 1.83 6.64
CA ILE A 70 10.74 2.44 6.06
C ILE A 70 9.60 1.40 5.99
N LEU A 71 9.90 0.22 5.45
CA LEU A 71 8.91 -0.86 5.30
C LEU A 71 8.52 -1.47 6.65
N LEU A 72 9.43 -1.55 7.61
CA LEU A 72 9.14 -2.02 8.97
C LEU A 72 8.17 -1.07 9.70
N ILE A 73 8.33 0.23 9.54
CA ILE A 73 7.53 1.24 10.25
C ILE A 73 6.16 1.43 9.58
N GLY A 74 6.14 1.50 8.25
CA GLY A 74 4.95 1.95 7.52
C GLY A 74 4.62 1.14 6.26
N GLY A 75 5.36 0.08 5.95
CA GLY A 75 5.11 -0.75 4.78
C GLY A 75 3.96 -1.74 4.96
N PRO A 76 3.34 -2.19 3.86
CA PRO A 76 2.31 -3.23 3.91
C PRO A 76 2.95 -4.59 4.25
N LYS A 77 2.17 -5.47 4.87
CA LYS A 77 2.65 -6.83 5.15
C LYS A 77 2.64 -7.68 3.87
N ALA A 78 3.79 -8.21 3.48
CA ALA A 78 3.94 -9.01 2.26
C ALA A 78 3.77 -10.52 2.53
N ASN A 79 2.55 -10.96 2.87
CA ASN A 79 2.26 -12.34 3.26
C ASN A 79 1.08 -12.96 2.52
N LEU A 80 0.63 -12.36 1.42
CA LEU A 80 -0.36 -12.99 0.55
C LEU A 80 0.28 -14.14 -0.23
N GLU A 81 -0.45 -15.23 -0.38
CA GLU A 81 -0.04 -16.33 -1.27
C GLU A 81 -0.07 -15.87 -2.73
N GLU A 82 0.97 -16.25 -3.48
CA GLU A 82 1.12 -15.99 -4.91
C GLU A 82 0.75 -17.25 -5.69
N TYR A 83 -0.11 -17.10 -6.69
CA TYR A 83 -0.63 -18.22 -7.49
C TYR A 83 -0.09 -18.21 -8.93
N GLY A 84 0.81 -17.28 -9.26
CA GLY A 84 1.39 -17.10 -10.59
C GLY A 84 2.69 -16.30 -10.58
N ILE A 85 3.16 -15.91 -11.76
CA ILE A 85 4.35 -15.08 -11.95
C ILE A 85 3.91 -13.61 -12.02
N LEU A 86 4.56 -12.72 -11.24
CA LEU A 86 4.30 -11.28 -11.22
C LEU A 86 2.85 -10.94 -10.85
N GLU A 87 2.47 -11.32 -9.64
CA GLU A 87 1.14 -11.10 -9.12
C GLU A 87 1.11 -9.86 -8.22
N TYR A 88 0.74 -8.70 -8.78
CA TYR A 88 0.53 -7.49 -7.99
C TYR A 88 -0.88 -7.49 -7.37
N ARG A 89 -0.98 -7.90 -6.11
CA ARG A 89 -2.26 -8.00 -5.40
C ARG A 89 -2.18 -7.40 -4.00
N ALA A 90 -3.26 -6.76 -3.60
CA ALA A 90 -3.47 -6.32 -2.22
C ALA A 90 -4.81 -6.85 -1.69
N GLU A 91 -4.85 -7.14 -0.39
CA GLU A 91 -6.08 -7.42 0.35
C GLU A 91 -6.20 -6.38 1.46
N VAL A 92 -7.31 -5.64 1.46
CA VAL A 92 -7.56 -4.56 2.42
C VAL A 92 -8.74 -4.88 3.32
N GLU A 93 -8.58 -4.56 4.59
CA GLU A 93 -9.61 -4.69 5.61
C GLU A 93 -10.38 -3.38 5.80
N ASN A 94 -11.58 -3.49 6.41
CA ASN A 94 -12.29 -2.32 6.92
C ASN A 94 -11.39 -1.52 7.88
N GLY A 95 -11.38 -0.20 7.75
CA GLY A 95 -10.52 0.69 8.51
C GLY A 95 -9.15 0.97 7.86
N PHE A 96 -8.87 0.41 6.67
CA PHE A 96 -7.68 0.78 5.89
C PHE A 96 -7.60 2.29 5.61
N VAL A 97 -8.73 2.92 5.25
CA VAL A 97 -8.83 4.38 5.06
C VAL A 97 -9.72 4.95 6.16
N SER A 98 -9.27 6.04 6.78
CA SER A 98 -10.09 6.85 7.69
C SER A 98 -9.96 8.33 7.34
N CYS A 99 -11.06 9.08 7.43
CA CYS A 99 -11.02 10.54 7.35
C CYS A 99 -10.85 11.09 8.76
N GLY A 100 -10.00 12.10 8.95
CA GLY A 100 -9.97 12.86 10.21
C GLY A 100 -11.39 13.36 10.56
N GLU A 101 -11.78 13.19 11.82
CA GLU A 101 -13.14 13.41 12.34
C GLU A 101 -13.73 14.76 11.88
N ASN A 102 -14.75 14.69 11.04
CA ASN A 102 -15.87 15.63 11.03
C ASN A 102 -17.13 14.78 11.24
N PRO A 103 -18.10 15.23 12.08
CA PRO A 103 -19.29 14.44 12.45
C PRO A 103 -20.22 14.11 11.27
N ASP A 104 -20.01 14.68 10.09
CA ASP A 104 -20.92 14.54 8.94
C ASP A 104 -20.49 13.51 7.89
N GLY A 105 -19.45 12.71 8.17
CA GLY A 105 -18.97 11.71 7.21
C GLY A 105 -18.38 12.33 5.95
N CYS A 106 -17.80 11.51 5.09
CA CYS A 106 -17.16 11.98 3.87
C CYS A 106 -18.19 12.52 2.89
#